data_AF-A0A4Q5QCQ1-F1
#
_entry.id   AF-A0A4Q5QCQ1-F1
#
_cell.length_a   1.000
_cell.length_b   1.000
_cell.length_c   1.000
_cell.angle_alpha   90.00
_cell.angle_beta   90.00
_cell.angle_gamma   90.00
#
_symmetry.space_group_name_H-M   'P 1'
#
loop_
_entity.id
_entity.type
_entity.pdbx_description
1 polymer ?
#
loop_
_entity_poly.entity_id
_entity_poly.type
_entity_poly.pdbx_seq_one_letter_code
_entity_poly.pdbx_strand_id
1 'polypeptide(L)'
;MQAPVRYSPDVEVVTSDEDVTIAQLNQTFDKILQTVAADSGHAVRSVHAKAHGILEGELRIDDALPEELAQGLFARPGTHKVLMRLSTNAGDILPDAVSLPRGLALKVLDVEGERLPGAEGATQNFIMVNGKVFQAPSADKFLGSLKLLAGTTDRAEGLKVAASTVLRGVNKALQAVGVESTTLASLGGAPNVDPLGETYYSVTPFRYGDYVAKFSVAPVAPALTALTGHEIDASGRPNAIRETVQSEM
;
A
#
# COMPACT_ATOMS: atom_id res chain seq x y z
N MET A 1 19.45 0.25 -19.42
CA MET A 1 18.66 1.01 -18.42
C MET A 1 18.21 2.30 -19.07
N GLN A 2 17.00 2.79 -18.78
CA GLN A 2 16.62 4.15 -19.18
C GLN A 2 17.45 5.17 -18.40
N ALA A 3 17.73 6.32 -19.01
CA ALA A 3 18.44 7.40 -18.33
C ALA A 3 17.61 7.92 -17.15
N PRO A 4 18.24 8.28 -16.00
CA PRO A 4 17.53 8.89 -14.88
C PRO A 4 16.82 10.18 -15.29
N VAL A 5 15.60 10.39 -14.78
CA VAL A 5 14.82 11.60 -15.03
C VAL A 5 15.23 12.65 -14.01
N ARG A 6 15.77 13.78 -14.47
CA ARG A 6 16.09 14.92 -13.59
C ARG A 6 14.83 15.55 -13.03
N TYR A 7 14.90 15.94 -11.76
CA TYR A 7 13.86 16.74 -11.13
C TYR A 7 13.95 18.20 -11.60
N SER A 8 12.79 18.80 -11.79
CA SER A 8 12.63 20.24 -11.95
C SER A 8 11.28 20.64 -11.33
N PRO A 9 11.13 21.83 -10.74
CA PRO A 9 9.88 22.23 -10.09
C PRO A 9 8.65 22.27 -11.01
N ASP A 10 8.83 22.35 -12.33
CA ASP A 10 7.76 22.37 -13.33
C ASP A 10 7.02 21.04 -13.49
N VAL A 11 7.51 19.94 -12.90
CA VAL A 11 6.82 18.65 -12.89
C VAL A 11 5.61 18.62 -11.97
N GLU A 12 5.51 19.57 -11.02
CA GLU A 12 4.40 19.69 -10.08
C GLU A 12 3.37 20.71 -10.60
N VAL A 13 2.10 20.31 -10.61
CA VAL A 13 0.98 21.16 -11.03
C VAL A 13 -0.05 21.19 -9.92
N VAL A 14 -0.03 22.28 -9.13
CA VAL A 14 -1.02 22.55 -8.09
C VAL A 14 -2.27 23.14 -8.73
N THR A 15 -3.40 22.44 -8.62
CA THR A 15 -4.68 22.93 -9.17
C THR A 15 -5.37 23.90 -8.20
N SER A 16 -6.22 24.78 -8.72
CA SER A 16 -6.92 25.78 -7.89
C SER A 16 -7.89 25.19 -6.86
N ASP A 17 -8.28 23.92 -7.02
CA ASP A 17 -9.20 23.18 -6.17
C ASP A 17 -8.52 22.10 -5.32
N GLU A 18 -7.19 22.04 -5.32
CA GLU A 18 -6.40 21.03 -4.60
C GLU A 18 -6.70 21.06 -3.09
N ASP A 19 -6.61 22.24 -2.46
CA ASP A 19 -6.88 22.41 -1.02
C ASP A 19 -8.32 21.99 -0.65
N VAL A 20 -9.29 22.28 -1.52
CA VAL A 20 -10.68 21.89 -1.32
C VAL A 20 -10.82 20.36 -1.39
N THR A 21 -10.15 19.74 -2.36
CA THR A 21 -10.13 18.28 -2.52
C THR A 21 -9.49 17.60 -1.33
N ILE A 22 -8.36 18.12 -0.83
CA ILE A 22 -7.66 17.63 0.37
C ILE A 22 -8.57 17.74 1.60
N ALA A 23 -9.22 18.89 1.80
CA ALA A 23 -10.13 19.09 2.93
C ALA A 23 -11.30 18.08 2.90
N GLN A 24 -11.88 17.83 1.73
CA GLN A 24 -12.96 16.85 1.58
C GLN A 24 -12.49 15.39 1.73
N LEU A 25 -11.26 15.06 1.33
CA LEU A 25 -10.65 13.76 1.60
C LEU A 25 -10.53 13.53 3.10
N ASN A 26 -9.97 14.50 3.83
CA ASN A 26 -9.82 14.43 5.28
C ASN A 26 -11.18 14.24 5.97
N GLN A 27 -12.18 15.05 5.61
CA GLN A 27 -13.55 14.91 6.15
C GLN A 27 -14.15 13.52 5.87
N THR A 28 -13.91 12.97 4.67
CA THR A 28 -14.43 11.64 4.30
C THR A 28 -13.72 10.54 5.10
N PHE A 29 -12.40 10.65 5.31
CA PHE A 29 -11.67 9.72 6.16
C PHE A 29 -12.08 9.81 7.63
N ASP A 30 -12.30 11.02 8.16
CA ASP A 30 -12.80 11.22 9.53
C ASP A 30 -14.14 10.53 9.73
N LYS A 31 -15.05 10.63 8.75
CA LYS A 31 -16.33 9.91 8.78
C LYS A 31 -16.11 8.39 8.87
N ILE A 32 -15.24 7.82 8.04
CA ILE A 32 -14.93 6.38 8.07
C ILE A 32 -14.37 5.99 9.45
N LEU A 33 -13.40 6.75 9.97
CA LEU A 33 -12.79 6.49 11.28
C LEU A 33 -13.84 6.49 12.40
N GLN A 34 -14.71 7.50 12.42
CA GLN A 34 -15.74 7.65 13.44
C GLN A 34 -16.78 6.53 13.38
N THR A 35 -17.25 6.17 12.17
CA THR A 35 -18.19 5.05 11.98
C THR A 35 -17.56 3.74 12.46
N VAL A 36 -16.37 3.38 11.98
CA VAL A 36 -15.75 2.10 12.36
C VAL A 36 -15.38 2.09 13.84
N ALA A 37 -15.00 3.22 14.42
CA ALA A 37 -14.74 3.31 15.86
C ALA A 37 -16.00 3.10 16.71
N ALA A 38 -17.15 3.61 16.25
CA ALA A 38 -18.43 3.36 16.90
C ALA A 38 -18.85 1.89 16.80
N ASP A 39 -18.68 1.27 15.62
CA ASP A 39 -19.11 -0.12 15.38
C ASP A 39 -18.22 -1.15 16.07
N SER A 40 -16.90 -0.93 16.04
CA SER A 40 -15.91 -1.88 16.59
C SER A 40 -15.57 -1.63 18.06
N GLY A 41 -15.99 -0.49 18.63
CA GLY A 41 -15.68 -0.10 20.00
C GLY A 41 -14.24 0.39 20.21
N HIS A 42 -13.44 0.54 19.15
CA HIS A 42 -12.09 1.12 19.21
C HIS A 42 -11.70 1.79 17.88
N ALA A 43 -10.79 2.76 17.91
CA ALA A 43 -10.29 3.37 16.69
C ALA A 43 -9.38 2.41 15.90
N VAL A 44 -9.65 2.27 14.61
CA VAL A 44 -8.76 1.60 13.63
C VAL A 44 -8.33 2.58 12.54
N ARG A 45 -7.50 2.16 11.60
CA ARG A 45 -7.11 3.01 10.45
C ARG A 45 -8.29 3.14 9.47
N SER A 46 -8.44 4.30 8.84
CA SER A 46 -9.52 4.61 7.88
C SER A 46 -9.44 3.78 6.60
N VAL A 47 -8.23 3.34 6.27
CA VAL A 47 -7.88 2.37 5.25
C VAL A 47 -6.74 1.53 5.80
N HIS A 48 -6.52 0.37 5.24
CA HIS A 48 -5.52 -0.57 5.73
C HIS A 48 -5.70 -0.97 7.19
N ALA A 49 -6.95 -1.17 7.62
CA ALA A 49 -7.29 -1.45 9.01
C ALA A 49 -6.69 -2.79 9.48
N LYS A 50 -6.88 -3.86 8.70
CA LYS A 50 -6.39 -5.19 9.04
C LYS A 50 -4.88 -5.32 8.80
N ALA A 51 -4.16 -5.74 9.85
CA ALA A 51 -2.75 -6.10 9.78
C ALA A 51 -2.57 -7.62 9.67
N HIS A 52 -1.57 -8.05 8.89
CA HIS A 52 -1.20 -9.46 8.72
C HIS A 52 0.19 -9.80 9.28
N GLY A 53 1.04 -8.80 9.51
CA GLY A 53 2.35 -8.98 10.12
C GLY A 53 2.97 -7.64 10.48
N ILE A 54 3.77 -7.62 11.55
CA ILE A 54 4.66 -6.52 11.91
C ILE A 54 6.05 -7.11 12.05
N LEU A 55 6.99 -6.59 11.27
CA LEU A 55 8.34 -7.12 11.19
C LEU A 55 9.33 -6.07 11.67
N GLU A 56 10.33 -6.52 12.41
CA GLU A 56 11.52 -5.74 12.69
C GLU A 56 12.66 -6.29 11.82
N GLY A 57 13.49 -5.38 11.31
CA GLY A 57 14.65 -5.76 10.51
C GLY A 57 15.63 -4.62 10.36
N GLU A 58 16.54 -4.78 9.41
CA GLU A 58 17.56 -3.79 9.08
C GLU A 58 17.52 -3.45 7.59
N LEU A 59 17.62 -2.15 7.29
CA LEU A 59 17.89 -1.64 5.95
C LEU A 59 19.37 -1.29 5.87
N ARG A 60 20.10 -2.02 5.02
CA ARG A 60 21.48 -1.70 4.68
C ARG A 60 21.53 -0.91 3.37
N ILE A 61 22.11 0.28 3.41
CA ILE A 61 22.39 1.12 2.24
C ILE A 61 23.78 0.76 1.74
N ASP A 62 23.88 0.41 0.46
CA ASP A 62 25.13 0.02 -0.22
C ASP A 62 26.13 1.19 -0.26
N ASP A 63 27.43 0.89 -0.20
CA ASP A 63 28.49 1.88 -0.21
C ASP A 63 28.89 2.36 -1.61
N ALA A 64 28.45 1.66 -2.64
CA ALA A 64 28.77 1.93 -4.03
C ALA A 64 27.53 2.22 -4.90
N LEU A 65 26.51 2.89 -4.33
CA LEU A 65 25.36 3.36 -5.11
C LEU A 65 25.82 4.39 -6.17
N PRO A 66 25.38 4.25 -7.44
CA PRO A 66 25.53 5.30 -8.45
C PRO A 66 25.01 6.64 -7.94
N GLU A 67 25.56 7.76 -8.43
CA GLU A 67 25.22 9.10 -7.97
C GLU A 67 23.72 9.39 -8.03
N GLU A 68 23.04 8.92 -9.09
CA GLU A 68 21.59 9.06 -9.25
C GLU A 68 20.75 8.27 -8.23
N LEU A 69 21.33 7.25 -7.60
CA LEU A 69 20.71 6.42 -6.55
C LEU A 69 21.22 6.77 -5.14
N ALA A 70 22.27 7.58 -5.02
CA ALA A 70 22.84 8.01 -3.75
C ALA A 70 22.24 9.36 -3.32
N GLN A 71 20.92 9.45 -3.17
CA GLN A 71 20.20 10.69 -2.84
C GLN A 71 19.42 10.60 -1.52
N GLY A 72 19.31 11.72 -0.80
CA GLY A 72 18.55 11.82 0.45
C GLY A 72 18.99 10.79 1.49
N LEU A 73 18.05 9.98 2.00
CA LEU A 73 18.33 8.86 2.92
C LEU A 73 19.44 7.93 2.40
N PHE A 74 19.51 7.71 1.09
CA PHE A 74 20.45 6.76 0.47
C PHE A 74 21.80 7.39 0.13
N ALA A 75 22.00 8.69 0.39
CA ALA A 75 23.25 9.39 0.08
C ALA A 75 24.42 8.95 0.96
N ARG A 76 24.14 8.37 2.13
CA ARG A 76 25.17 7.86 3.04
C ARG A 76 25.00 6.36 3.23
N PRO A 77 26.06 5.57 3.00
CA PRO A 77 26.04 4.14 3.32
C PRO A 77 25.84 3.93 4.81
N GLY A 78 25.17 2.85 5.20
CA GLY A 78 24.84 2.64 6.60
C GLY A 78 23.81 1.54 6.82
N THR A 79 23.45 1.34 8.08
CA THR A 79 22.41 0.38 8.47
C THR A 79 21.42 1.08 9.39
N HIS A 80 20.14 0.97 9.05
CA HIS A 80 19.04 1.54 9.81
C HIS A 80 18.13 0.42 10.32
N LYS A 81 17.63 0.57 11.55
CA LYS A 81 16.51 -0.24 12.00
C LYS A 81 15.27 0.09 11.19
N VAL A 82 14.49 -0.93 10.87
CA VAL A 82 13.22 -0.75 10.17
C VAL A 82 12.09 -1.50 10.84
N LEU A 83 10.88 -0.96 10.71
CA LEU A 83 9.64 -1.64 11.03
C LEU A 83 8.81 -1.76 9.75
N MET A 84 8.33 -2.97 9.46
CA MET A 84 7.43 -3.23 8.33
C MET A 84 6.05 -3.64 8.83
N ARG A 85 5.00 -3.20 8.13
CA ARG A 85 3.62 -3.60 8.40
C ARG A 85 2.94 -4.09 7.12
N LEU A 86 2.49 -5.34 7.15
CA LEU A 86 1.69 -5.97 6.11
C LEU A 86 0.19 -5.77 6.38
N SER A 87 -0.59 -5.46 5.34
CA SER A 87 -2.03 -5.16 5.46
C SER A 87 -2.81 -5.45 4.17
N THR A 88 -4.13 -5.48 4.25
CA THR A 88 -5.06 -5.33 3.11
C THR A 88 -5.63 -3.92 3.06
N ASN A 89 -6.18 -3.43 1.94
CA ASN A 89 -6.52 -2.01 1.76
C ASN A 89 -7.77 -1.47 2.50
N ALA A 90 -8.76 -2.30 2.83
CA ALA A 90 -10.05 -1.84 3.34
C ALA A 90 -9.96 -1.13 4.71
N GLY A 91 -10.93 -0.24 4.97
CA GLY A 91 -11.09 0.45 6.26
C GLY A 91 -11.74 -0.40 7.36
N ASP A 92 -12.38 -1.52 6.98
CA ASP A 92 -12.97 -2.48 7.92
C ASP A 92 -11.99 -3.64 8.18
N ILE A 93 -12.13 -4.32 9.32
CA ILE A 93 -11.44 -5.59 9.58
C ILE A 93 -12.26 -6.71 8.93
N LEU A 94 -11.99 -7.01 7.67
CA LEU A 94 -12.69 -8.03 6.91
C LEU A 94 -12.04 -9.42 7.03
N PRO A 95 -12.79 -10.53 6.88
CA PRO A 95 -12.22 -11.87 6.75
C PRO A 95 -11.33 -11.97 5.52
N ASP A 96 -10.26 -12.76 5.59
CA ASP A 96 -9.30 -12.91 4.48
C ASP A 96 -9.89 -13.60 3.23
N ALA A 97 -11.10 -14.14 3.34
CA ALA A 97 -11.89 -14.58 2.19
C ALA A 97 -12.28 -13.42 1.24
N VAL A 98 -12.33 -12.18 1.74
CA VAL A 98 -12.46 -10.97 0.93
C VAL A 98 -11.08 -10.59 0.39
N SER A 99 -10.87 -10.84 -0.90
CA SER A 99 -9.53 -10.80 -1.47
C SER A 99 -9.15 -9.41 -1.97
N LEU A 100 -8.22 -8.77 -1.26
CA LEU A 100 -7.88 -7.37 -1.46
C LEU A 100 -6.40 -7.19 -1.81
N PRO A 101 -6.02 -6.06 -2.44
CA PRO A 101 -4.62 -5.70 -2.64
C PRO A 101 -3.84 -5.70 -1.33
N ARG A 102 -2.54 -6.01 -1.41
CA ARG A 102 -1.62 -6.01 -0.27
C ARG A 102 -0.97 -4.64 -0.12
N GLY A 103 -0.86 -4.18 1.12
CA GLY A 103 -0.08 -3.01 1.51
C GLY A 103 1.13 -3.40 2.34
N LEU A 104 2.24 -2.71 2.11
CA LEU A 104 3.47 -2.74 2.91
C LEU A 104 3.78 -1.30 3.32
N ALA A 105 3.84 -1.04 4.62
CA ALA A 105 4.44 0.19 5.13
C ALA A 105 5.81 -0.14 5.71
N LEU A 106 6.86 0.51 5.21
CA LEU A 106 8.24 0.41 5.71
C LEU A 106 8.60 1.72 6.40
N LYS A 107 8.85 1.66 7.71
CA LYS A 107 9.37 2.79 8.50
C LYS A 107 10.86 2.57 8.73
N VAL A 108 11.67 3.50 8.25
CA VAL A 108 13.11 3.58 8.53
C VAL A 108 13.34 4.51 9.71
N LEU A 109 14.06 4.05 10.71
CA LEU A 109 14.36 4.79 11.93
C LEU A 109 15.70 5.52 11.84
N ASP A 110 15.88 6.49 12.73
CA ASP A 110 17.10 7.27 12.92
C ASP A 110 17.59 7.91 11.62
N VAL A 111 16.65 8.45 10.84
CA VAL A 111 16.94 9.13 9.57
C VAL A 111 17.27 10.59 9.85
N GLU A 112 18.53 10.95 9.64
CA GLU A 112 19.04 12.31 9.73
C GLU A 112 18.77 13.11 8.44
N GLY A 113 18.74 14.44 8.54
CA GLY A 113 18.65 15.36 7.41
C GLY A 113 17.48 16.33 7.48
N GLU A 114 17.34 17.14 6.44
CA GLU A 114 16.23 18.08 6.30
C GLU A 114 14.90 17.34 6.16
N ARG A 115 13.82 17.95 6.69
CA ARG A 115 12.48 17.35 6.68
C ARG A 115 11.46 18.39 6.25
N LEU A 116 10.32 17.90 5.77
CA LEU A 116 9.19 18.75 5.42
C LEU A 116 8.69 19.53 6.64
N PRO A 117 8.19 20.77 6.47
CA PRO A 117 7.59 21.54 7.55
C PRO A 117 6.50 20.73 8.28
N GLY A 118 6.54 20.72 9.61
CA GLY A 118 5.58 20.00 10.45
C GLY A 118 5.85 18.49 10.59
N ALA A 119 6.89 17.94 9.97
CA ALA A 119 7.25 16.53 10.14
C ALA A 119 7.92 16.29 11.51
N GLU A 120 7.38 15.35 12.30
CA GLU A 120 7.91 14.96 13.62
C GLU A 120 8.80 13.70 13.58
N GLY A 121 9.71 13.57 14.55
CA GLY A 121 10.61 12.42 14.72
C GLY A 121 11.77 12.34 13.71
N ALA A 122 12.59 11.28 13.81
CA ALA A 122 13.72 10.99 12.92
C ALA A 122 13.42 9.73 12.08
N THR A 123 12.42 9.80 11.21
CA THR A 123 12.00 8.63 10.40
C THR A 123 11.70 8.99 8.95
N GLN A 124 11.89 8.02 8.06
CA GLN A 124 11.38 8.02 6.68
C GLN A 124 10.39 6.87 6.51
N ASN A 125 9.18 7.15 6.02
CA ASN A 125 8.16 6.12 5.80
C ASN A 125 7.92 5.94 4.31
N PHE A 126 8.00 4.70 3.84
CA PHE A 126 7.57 4.30 2.50
C PHE A 126 6.25 3.55 2.62
N ILE A 127 5.19 4.12 2.06
CA ILE A 127 3.84 3.54 2.05
C ILE A 127 3.59 2.96 0.66
N MET A 128 3.45 1.64 0.59
CA MET A 128 3.55 0.89 -0.65
C MET A 128 2.41 -0.12 -0.77
N VAL A 129 2.09 -0.50 -2.01
CA VAL A 129 1.12 -1.55 -2.33
C VAL A 129 1.68 -2.47 -3.41
N ASN A 130 1.14 -3.67 -3.54
CA ASN A 130 1.58 -4.64 -4.56
C ASN A 130 1.04 -4.36 -5.98
N GLY A 131 0.43 -3.18 -6.21
CA GLY A 131 0.05 -2.69 -7.54
C GLY A 131 1.06 -1.67 -8.07
N LYS A 132 1.31 -1.66 -9.38
CA LYS A 132 2.29 -0.75 -10.02
C LYS A 132 1.76 0.68 -10.25
N VAL A 133 0.44 0.84 -10.31
CA VAL A 133 -0.25 2.11 -10.58
C VAL A 133 -1.41 2.28 -9.60
N PHE A 134 -1.74 3.53 -9.28
CA PHE A 134 -2.83 3.82 -8.36
C PHE A 134 -4.16 3.64 -9.09
N GLN A 135 -5.19 3.16 -8.40
CA GLN A 135 -6.49 2.94 -9.07
C GLN A 135 -7.16 4.24 -9.52
N ALA A 136 -6.84 5.38 -8.89
CA ALA A 136 -7.37 6.67 -9.25
C ALA A 136 -6.27 7.53 -9.92
N PRO A 137 -6.55 8.16 -11.06
CA PRO A 137 -5.56 8.97 -11.77
C PRO A 137 -5.29 10.33 -11.10
N SER A 138 -6.14 10.75 -10.16
CA SER A 138 -6.06 12.05 -9.48
C SER A 138 -6.82 12.03 -8.13
N ALA A 139 -6.53 13.01 -7.27
CA ALA A 139 -7.11 13.11 -5.94
C ALA A 139 -8.64 13.30 -5.95
N ASP A 140 -9.20 14.06 -6.90
CA ASP A 140 -10.64 14.27 -7.06
C ASP A 140 -11.37 12.97 -7.45
N LYS A 141 -10.79 12.17 -8.35
CA LYS A 141 -11.33 10.85 -8.73
C LYS A 141 -11.25 9.86 -7.58
N PHE A 142 -10.17 9.93 -6.80
CA PHE A 142 -10.04 9.14 -5.60
C PHE A 142 -11.10 9.52 -4.57
N LEU A 143 -11.30 10.82 -4.33
CA LEU A 143 -12.33 11.35 -3.43
C LEU A 143 -13.74 10.89 -3.84
N GLY A 144 -14.07 10.95 -5.13
CA GLY A 144 -15.35 10.43 -5.64
C GLY A 144 -15.55 8.96 -5.30
N SER A 145 -14.52 8.14 -5.51
CA SER A 145 -14.54 6.70 -5.16
C SER A 145 -14.63 6.47 -3.66
N LEU A 146 -13.91 7.25 -2.86
CA LEU A 146 -13.90 7.15 -1.40
C LEU A 146 -15.26 7.51 -0.79
N LYS A 147 -15.93 8.55 -1.29
CA LYS A 147 -17.30 8.93 -0.86
C LYS A 147 -18.31 7.80 -1.11
N LEU A 148 -18.18 7.10 -2.24
CA LEU A 148 -19.02 5.91 -2.52
C LEU A 148 -18.75 4.79 -1.53
N LEU A 149 -17.48 4.48 -1.26
CA LEU A 149 -17.10 3.45 -0.29
C LEU A 149 -17.59 3.79 1.13
N ALA A 150 -17.40 5.03 1.58
CA ALA A 150 -17.88 5.51 2.87
C ALA A 150 -19.41 5.39 3.02
N GLY A 151 -20.16 5.45 1.92
CA GLY A 151 -21.61 5.21 1.91
C GLY A 151 -22.00 3.73 2.02
N THR A 152 -21.03 2.81 1.96
CA THR A 152 -21.23 1.36 2.01
C THR A 152 -20.59 0.67 3.22
N THR A 153 -19.90 1.43 4.08
CA THR A 153 -19.21 0.93 5.28
C THR A 153 -20.14 0.08 6.17
N ASP A 154 -21.41 0.47 6.32
CA ASP A 154 -22.45 -0.25 7.10
C ASP A 154 -23.08 -1.49 6.44
N ARG A 155 -22.69 -1.90 5.22
CA ARG A 155 -23.39 -2.99 4.52
C ARG A 155 -22.84 -4.37 4.87
N ALA A 156 -23.76 -5.29 5.20
CA ALA A 156 -23.54 -6.64 5.71
C ALA A 156 -22.34 -7.38 5.08
N GLU A 157 -21.44 -7.83 5.95
CA GLU A 157 -20.19 -8.52 5.65
C GLU A 157 -20.35 -9.73 4.71
N GLY A 158 -21.43 -10.50 4.88
CA GLY A 158 -21.75 -11.64 4.01
C GLY A 158 -21.98 -11.28 2.54
N LEU A 159 -22.54 -10.09 2.26
CA LEU A 159 -22.72 -9.60 0.89
C LEU A 159 -21.39 -9.20 0.25
N LYS A 160 -20.46 -8.64 1.04
CA LYS A 160 -19.11 -8.26 0.58
C LYS A 160 -18.29 -9.49 0.18
N VAL A 161 -18.38 -10.60 0.93
CA VAL A 161 -17.69 -11.87 0.61
C VAL A 161 -18.20 -12.47 -0.71
N ALA A 162 -19.52 -12.52 -0.89
CA ALA A 162 -20.12 -13.04 -2.12
C ALA A 162 -19.72 -12.18 -3.34
N ALA A 163 -19.77 -10.86 -3.22
CA ALA A 163 -19.36 -9.93 -4.28
C ALA A 163 -17.87 -10.07 -4.64
N SER A 164 -16.99 -10.14 -3.65
CA SER A 164 -15.54 -10.36 -3.87
C SER A 164 -15.26 -11.67 -4.60
N THR A 165 -15.99 -12.75 -4.29
CA THR A 165 -15.82 -14.05 -4.96
C THR A 165 -16.17 -13.95 -6.45
N VAL A 166 -17.26 -13.26 -6.79
CA VAL A 166 -17.64 -13.00 -8.19
C VAL A 166 -16.58 -12.13 -8.89
N LEU A 167 -16.15 -11.04 -8.25
CA LEU A 167 -15.16 -10.10 -8.81
C LEU A 167 -13.79 -10.75 -9.03
N ARG A 168 -13.36 -11.67 -8.16
CA ARG A 168 -12.15 -12.50 -8.37
C ARG A 168 -12.25 -13.34 -9.62
N GLY A 169 -13.39 -14.01 -9.83
CA GLY A 169 -13.62 -14.82 -11.03
C GLY A 169 -13.51 -13.99 -12.31
N VAL A 170 -14.09 -12.79 -12.31
CA VAL A 170 -13.99 -11.84 -13.44
C VAL A 170 -12.54 -11.36 -13.64
N ASN A 171 -11.84 -10.98 -12.57
CA ASN A 171 -10.46 -10.50 -12.67
C ASN A 171 -9.49 -11.60 -13.16
N LYS A 172 -9.64 -12.86 -12.69
CA LYS A 172 -8.85 -14.00 -13.20
C LYS A 172 -9.09 -14.25 -14.70
N ALA A 173 -10.33 -14.14 -15.16
CA ALA A 173 -10.66 -14.28 -16.57
C ALA A 173 -10.04 -13.17 -17.43
N LEU A 174 -10.02 -11.93 -16.94
CA LEU A 174 -9.37 -10.79 -17.61
C LEU A 174 -7.85 -10.93 -17.65
N GLN A 175 -7.22 -11.33 -16.54
CA GLN A 175 -5.77 -11.58 -16.50
C GLN A 175 -5.35 -12.68 -17.48
N ALA A 176 -6.15 -13.75 -17.62
CA ALA A 176 -5.88 -14.83 -18.57
C ALA A 176 -5.86 -14.36 -20.05
N VAL A 177 -6.49 -13.23 -20.35
CA VAL A 177 -6.47 -12.59 -21.68
C VAL A 177 -5.58 -11.33 -21.73
N GLY A 178 -4.73 -11.14 -20.71
CA GLY A 178 -3.74 -10.04 -20.64
C GLY A 178 -4.31 -8.68 -20.19
N VAL A 179 -5.52 -8.64 -19.65
CA VAL A 179 -6.18 -7.41 -19.16
C VAL A 179 -6.07 -7.35 -17.65
N GLU A 180 -5.28 -6.41 -17.12
CA GLU A 180 -5.23 -6.10 -15.69
C GLU A 180 -6.26 -5.01 -15.34
N SER A 181 -7.13 -5.26 -14.35
CA SER A 181 -8.07 -4.26 -13.84
C SER A 181 -7.77 -3.90 -12.38
N THR A 182 -7.15 -2.74 -12.18
CA THR A 182 -6.87 -2.19 -10.84
C THR A 182 -8.16 -1.90 -10.07
N THR A 183 -9.23 -1.50 -10.77
CA THR A 183 -10.55 -1.29 -10.18
C THR A 183 -11.14 -2.59 -9.63
N LEU A 184 -11.16 -3.67 -10.43
CA LEU A 184 -11.67 -4.97 -9.95
C LEU A 184 -10.82 -5.51 -8.81
N ALA A 185 -9.49 -5.39 -8.90
CA ALA A 185 -8.60 -5.78 -7.82
C ALA A 185 -8.95 -5.07 -6.50
N SER A 186 -9.15 -3.75 -6.54
CA SER A 186 -9.52 -2.94 -5.36
C SER A 186 -10.89 -3.26 -4.76
N LEU A 187 -11.83 -3.77 -5.56
CA LEU A 187 -13.19 -4.13 -5.15
C LEU A 187 -13.33 -5.57 -4.64
N GLY A 188 -12.23 -6.27 -4.42
CA GLY A 188 -12.27 -7.65 -3.93
C GLY A 188 -11.91 -8.70 -4.98
N GLY A 189 -11.40 -8.30 -6.16
CA GLY A 189 -11.00 -9.20 -7.24
C GLY A 189 -9.51 -9.54 -7.28
N ALA A 190 -8.71 -9.01 -6.33
CA ALA A 190 -7.29 -9.32 -6.28
C ALA A 190 -7.08 -10.83 -6.02
N PRO A 191 -6.02 -11.47 -6.53
CA PRO A 191 -5.67 -12.83 -6.11
C PRO A 191 -5.27 -12.80 -4.62
N ASN A 192 -5.57 -13.86 -3.88
CA ASN A 192 -5.28 -13.92 -2.44
C ASN A 192 -3.81 -14.32 -2.18
N VAL A 193 -2.89 -13.59 -2.81
CA VAL A 193 -1.45 -13.91 -2.85
C VAL A 193 -0.79 -13.81 -1.49
N ASP A 194 0.24 -14.62 -1.29
CA ASP A 194 1.11 -14.57 -0.14
C ASP A 194 1.88 -13.24 -0.07
N PRO A 195 1.68 -12.40 0.96
CA PRO A 195 2.32 -11.09 1.03
C PRO A 195 3.85 -11.16 1.10
N LEU A 196 4.46 -12.26 1.56
CA LEU A 196 5.91 -12.40 1.64
C LEU A 196 6.57 -12.65 0.28
N GLY A 197 5.81 -13.14 -0.69
CA GLY A 197 6.25 -13.36 -2.08
C GLY A 197 6.03 -12.17 -3.02
N GLU A 198 5.45 -11.07 -2.53
CA GLU A 198 5.02 -9.95 -3.38
C GLU A 198 6.06 -8.84 -3.50
N THR A 199 6.06 -8.16 -4.65
CA THR A 199 6.78 -6.89 -4.81
C THR A 199 5.85 -5.72 -4.54
N TYR A 200 6.29 -4.79 -3.70
CA TYR A 200 5.57 -3.59 -3.32
C TYR A 200 6.16 -2.37 -4.01
N TYR A 201 5.31 -1.41 -4.36
CA TYR A 201 5.68 -0.21 -5.08
C TYR A 201 5.14 1.03 -4.37
N SER A 202 5.89 2.15 -4.44
CA SER A 202 5.44 3.46 -3.97
C SER A 202 4.29 4.02 -4.81
N VAL A 203 4.05 3.44 -5.99
CA VAL A 203 3.03 3.79 -6.97
C VAL A 203 3.24 5.15 -7.63
N THR A 204 3.30 6.22 -6.84
CA THR A 204 3.58 7.58 -7.31
C THR A 204 5.08 7.85 -7.39
N PRO A 205 5.50 8.74 -8.30
CA PRO A 205 6.87 9.25 -8.32
C PRO A 205 7.09 10.25 -7.17
N PHE A 206 8.33 10.34 -6.71
CA PHE A 206 8.77 11.26 -5.66
C PHE A 206 9.95 12.09 -6.17
N ARG A 207 10.05 13.34 -5.68
CA ARG A 207 11.31 14.08 -5.75
C ARG A 207 12.38 13.29 -4.99
N TYR A 208 13.52 13.09 -5.63
CA TYR A 208 14.62 12.26 -5.14
C TYR A 208 15.96 12.96 -5.38
N GLY A 209 16.26 13.93 -4.53
CA GLY A 209 17.39 14.85 -4.73
C GLY A 209 17.28 15.58 -6.08
N ASP A 210 18.27 15.35 -6.95
CA ASP A 210 18.32 15.92 -8.30
C ASP A 210 17.47 15.15 -9.34
N TYR A 211 16.80 14.07 -8.93
CA TYR A 211 16.07 13.15 -9.81
C TYR A 211 14.63 12.91 -9.36
N VAL A 212 13.89 12.19 -10.19
CA VAL A 212 12.56 11.66 -9.87
C VAL A 212 12.67 10.14 -9.73
N ALA A 213 12.18 9.59 -8.62
CA ALA A 213 12.24 8.16 -8.34
C ALA A 213 10.88 7.55 -8.00
N LYS A 214 10.73 6.26 -8.30
CA LYS A 214 9.73 5.38 -7.67
C LYS A 214 10.48 4.34 -6.85
N PHE A 215 9.90 3.95 -5.73
CA PHE A 215 10.49 2.95 -4.84
C PHE A 215 9.81 1.60 -5.01
N SER A 216 10.57 0.52 -4.86
CA SER A 216 10.05 -0.84 -4.79
C SER A 216 10.75 -1.64 -3.69
N VAL A 217 10.01 -2.54 -3.06
CA VAL A 217 10.55 -3.56 -2.15
C VAL A 217 10.18 -4.92 -2.74
N ALA A 218 11.18 -5.72 -3.07
CA ALA A 218 11.02 -7.01 -3.72
C ALA A 218 11.72 -8.12 -2.91
N PRO A 219 11.14 -9.33 -2.83
CA PRO A 219 11.81 -10.47 -2.24
C PRO A 219 12.99 -10.91 -3.11
N VAL A 220 14.11 -11.23 -2.47
CA VAL A 220 15.31 -11.77 -3.15
C VAL A 220 15.78 -13.10 -2.56
N ALA A 221 15.35 -13.43 -1.35
CA ALA A 221 15.69 -14.69 -0.71
C ALA A 221 14.93 -15.86 -1.38
N PRO A 222 15.58 -17.00 -1.69
CA PRO A 222 14.94 -18.13 -2.37
C PRO A 222 13.61 -18.57 -1.75
N ALA A 223 13.55 -18.63 -0.42
CA ALA A 223 12.35 -19.01 0.32
C ALA A 223 11.18 -18.05 0.08
N LEU A 224 11.43 -16.74 -0.02
CA LEU A 224 10.40 -15.73 -0.27
C LEU A 224 10.01 -15.70 -1.76
N THR A 225 10.98 -15.80 -2.67
CA THR A 225 10.70 -15.85 -4.11
C THR A 225 9.91 -17.09 -4.51
N ALA A 226 10.01 -18.19 -3.75
CA ALA A 226 9.20 -19.39 -3.96
C ALA A 226 7.70 -19.16 -3.63
N LEU A 227 7.38 -18.12 -2.85
CA LEU A 227 6.01 -17.73 -2.50
C LEU A 227 5.39 -16.79 -3.55
N THR A 228 6.14 -16.29 -4.54
CA THR A 228 5.62 -15.38 -5.56
C THR A 228 4.47 -16.03 -6.33
N GLY A 229 3.30 -15.38 -6.31
CA GLY A 229 2.08 -15.89 -6.94
C GLY A 229 1.40 -17.05 -6.21
N HIS A 230 1.92 -17.50 -5.06
CA HIS A 230 1.24 -18.49 -4.23
C HIS A 230 -0.05 -17.90 -3.64
N GLU A 231 -1.20 -18.53 -3.89
CA GLU A 231 -2.49 -18.09 -3.35
C GLU A 231 -2.81 -18.82 -2.04
N ILE A 232 -3.16 -18.05 -1.01
CA ILE A 232 -3.58 -18.58 0.30
C ILE A 232 -5.05 -18.97 0.24
N ASP A 233 -5.37 -20.20 0.63
CA ASP A 233 -6.76 -20.60 0.85
C ASP A 233 -7.30 -20.00 2.15
N ALA A 234 -8.19 -19.02 2.00
CA ALA A 234 -8.88 -18.35 3.10
C ALA A 234 -10.31 -18.87 3.35
N SER A 235 -10.71 -19.96 2.69
CA SER A 235 -12.05 -20.55 2.82
C SER A 235 -12.31 -20.98 4.26
N GLY A 236 -13.31 -20.37 4.91
CA GLY A 236 -13.63 -20.63 6.31
C GLY A 236 -12.56 -20.17 7.32
N ARG A 237 -11.51 -19.47 6.86
CA ARG A 237 -10.37 -19.03 7.66
C ARG A 237 -10.29 -17.50 7.68
N PRO A 238 -10.93 -16.82 8.65
CA PRO A 238 -11.03 -15.37 8.65
C PRO A 238 -9.66 -14.66 8.79
N ASN A 239 -8.63 -15.34 9.28
CA ASN A 239 -7.28 -14.80 9.48
C ASN A 239 -6.20 -15.57 8.69
N ALA A 240 -6.57 -16.29 7.62
CA ALA A 240 -5.67 -17.15 6.86
C ALA A 240 -4.34 -16.49 6.45
N ILE A 241 -4.37 -15.23 6.03
CA ILE A 241 -3.16 -14.49 5.61
C ILE A 241 -2.27 -14.25 6.82
N ARG A 242 -2.84 -13.81 7.95
CA ARG A 242 -2.08 -13.57 9.19
C ARG A 242 -1.45 -14.87 9.71
N GLU A 243 -2.22 -15.95 9.73
CA GLU A 243 -1.76 -17.27 10.18
C GLU A 243 -0.63 -17.80 9.28
N THR A 244 -0.74 -17.63 7.96
CA THR A 244 0.28 -18.06 7.00
C THR A 244 1.58 -17.28 7.21
N VAL A 245 1.51 -15.94 7.24
CA VAL A 245 2.68 -15.08 7.50
C VAL A 245 3.36 -15.43 8.83
N GLN A 246 2.59 -15.72 9.88
CA GLN A 246 3.13 -16.12 11.18
C GLN A 246 3.82 -17.49 11.15
N SER A 247 3.42 -18.39 10.27
CA SER A 247 4.02 -19.73 10.16
C SER A 247 5.31 -19.75 9.34
N GLU A 248 5.56 -18.71 8.55
CA GLU A 248 6.70 -18.57 7.64
C GLU A 248 7.87 -17.77 8.25
N MET A 249 7.67 -17.23 9.46
CA MET A 249 8.63 -16.41 10.23
C MET A 249 9.11 -17.12 11.49
#